data_AF-A0A9E3Z6D4-F1
#
_entry.id   AF-A0A9E3Z6D4-F1
#
_cell.length_a   1.000
_cell.length_b   1.000
_cell.length_c   1.000
_cell.angle_alpha   90.00
_cell.angle_beta   90.00
_cell.angle_gamma   90.00
#
_symmetry.space_group_name_H-M   'P 1'
#
loop_
_entity.id
_entity.type
_entity.pdbx_description
1 polymer ?
#
loop_
_entity_poly.entity_id
_entity_poly.type
_entity_poly.pdbx_seq_one_letter_code
_entity_poly.pdbx_strand_id
1 'polypeptide(L)'
;MTSIPSGYPDDQLEAFALLATRDKLSIDDMKILALLEAAGETFYLAAAAAVDHPEAKDLLTRNGQEERGHAHRLLKALALLGEDYTLPADADNPYVQPMDLTGIINADLLSIIQQSEADGDLQYQVWADAESNEAVAKILRQNGVEETRHGERVNQVVALL
;
A
#
# COMPACT_ATOMS: atom_id res chain seq x y z
N MET A 1 8.68 -9.68 -16.60
CA MET A 1 7.24 -9.47 -16.37
C MET A 1 6.68 -10.60 -15.55
N THR A 2 6.34 -10.34 -14.29
CA THR A 2 5.54 -11.27 -13.49
C THR A 2 4.09 -11.16 -13.94
N SER A 3 3.45 -12.28 -14.29
CA SER A 3 2.04 -12.27 -14.68
C SER A 3 1.17 -12.12 -13.43
N ILE A 4 0.25 -11.16 -13.45
CA ILE A 4 -0.86 -11.08 -12.51
C ILE A 4 -1.64 -12.43 -12.55
N PRO A 5 -1.97 -13.05 -11.40
CA PRO A 5 -2.89 -14.18 -11.36
C PRO A 5 -4.18 -13.94 -12.16
N SER A 6 -4.74 -14.99 -12.75
CA SER A 6 -5.94 -14.86 -13.59
C SER A 6 -7.13 -14.34 -12.78
N GLY A 7 -7.84 -13.35 -13.33
CA GLY A 7 -9.04 -12.79 -12.71
C GLY A 7 -8.82 -11.54 -11.86
N TYR A 8 -7.57 -11.03 -11.77
CA TYR A 8 -7.27 -9.75 -11.14
C TYR A 8 -7.10 -8.64 -12.18
N PRO A 9 -7.54 -7.40 -11.88
CA PRO A 9 -7.33 -6.23 -12.73
C PRO A 9 -5.85 -5.87 -12.86
N ASP A 10 -5.50 -5.23 -13.98
CA ASP A 10 -4.19 -4.62 -14.22
C ASP A 10 -4.11 -3.15 -13.76
N ASP A 11 -5.25 -2.51 -13.51
CA ASP A 11 -5.31 -1.20 -12.86
C ASP A 11 -5.22 -1.29 -11.32
N GLN A 12 -4.46 -0.36 -10.72
CA GLN A 12 -4.20 -0.35 -9.28
C GLN A 12 -5.47 -0.10 -8.45
N LEU A 13 -6.33 0.84 -8.87
CA LEU A 13 -7.55 1.19 -8.15
C LEU A 13 -8.58 0.07 -8.28
N GLU A 14 -8.71 -0.53 -9.46
CA GLU A 14 -9.59 -1.68 -9.66
C GLU A 14 -9.14 -2.90 -8.86
N ALA A 15 -7.82 -3.14 -8.77
CA ALA A 15 -7.27 -4.22 -7.97
C ALA A 15 -7.54 -4.02 -6.46
N PHE A 16 -7.31 -2.82 -5.92
CA PHE A 16 -7.69 -2.49 -4.54
C PHE A 16 -9.20 -2.62 -4.32
N ALA A 17 -10.03 -2.12 -5.24
CA ALA A 17 -11.47 -2.24 -5.16
C ALA A 17 -11.93 -3.71 -5.13
N LEU A 18 -11.30 -4.58 -5.95
CA LEU A 18 -11.55 -6.01 -5.90
C LEU A 18 -11.18 -6.61 -4.54
N LEU A 19 -10.00 -6.27 -4.00
CA LEU A 19 -9.57 -6.76 -2.70
C LEU A 19 -10.50 -6.30 -1.57
N ALA A 20 -11.01 -5.07 -1.63
CA ALA A 20 -11.95 -4.54 -0.65
C ALA A 20 -13.29 -5.30 -0.61
N THR A 21 -13.64 -6.03 -1.68
CA THR A 21 -14.81 -6.93 -1.67
C THR A 21 -14.59 -8.25 -0.91
N ARG A 22 -13.36 -8.53 -0.48
CA ARG A 22 -13.00 -9.79 0.18
C ARG A 22 -13.18 -9.67 1.69
N ASP A 23 -14.00 -10.56 2.25
CA ASP A 23 -14.07 -10.74 3.70
C ASP A 23 -12.78 -11.36 4.26
N LYS A 24 -12.12 -12.22 3.47
CA LYS A 24 -10.85 -12.87 3.81
C LYS A 24 -9.95 -12.94 2.58
N LEU A 25 -8.67 -12.64 2.76
CA LEU A 25 -7.67 -12.75 1.70
C LEU A 25 -7.31 -14.22 1.44
N SER A 26 -7.35 -14.61 0.17
CA SER A 26 -6.68 -15.81 -0.32
C SER A 26 -5.17 -15.59 -0.47
N ILE A 27 -4.43 -16.65 -0.79
CA ILE A 27 -3.01 -16.58 -1.13
C ILE A 27 -2.78 -15.64 -2.32
N ASP A 28 -3.62 -15.73 -3.36
CA ASP A 28 -3.47 -14.87 -4.55
C ASP A 28 -3.82 -13.42 -4.22
N ASP A 29 -4.82 -13.18 -3.36
CA ASP A 29 -5.14 -11.83 -2.88
C ASP A 29 -3.96 -11.21 -2.13
N MET A 30 -3.26 -11.98 -1.27
CA MET A 30 -2.06 -11.49 -0.56
C MET A 30 -0.89 -11.22 -1.49
N LYS A 31 -0.72 -11.99 -2.57
CA LYS A 31 0.31 -11.73 -3.58
C LYS A 31 0.02 -10.42 -4.32
N ILE A 32 -1.24 -10.20 -4.69
CA ILE A 32 -1.70 -8.96 -5.34
C ILE A 32 -1.51 -7.77 -4.40
N LEU A 33 -1.95 -7.90 -3.14
CA LEU A 33 -1.77 -6.85 -2.14
C LEU A 33 -0.28 -6.51 -1.98
N ALA A 34 0.61 -7.50 -1.88
CA ALA A 34 2.05 -7.24 -1.78
C ALA A 34 2.61 -6.46 -2.98
N LEU A 35 2.10 -6.70 -4.20
CA LEU A 35 2.47 -5.91 -5.38
C LEU A 35 1.92 -4.48 -5.31
N LEU A 36 0.69 -4.30 -4.80
CA LEU A 36 0.06 -2.99 -4.62
C LEU A 36 0.79 -2.15 -3.56
N GLU A 37 1.15 -2.75 -2.43
CA GLU A 37 1.98 -2.12 -1.38
C GLU A 37 3.34 -1.67 -1.94
N ALA A 38 3.98 -2.53 -2.73
CA ALA A 38 5.22 -2.17 -3.43
C ALA A 38 5.02 -0.99 -4.40
N ALA A 39 3.87 -0.91 -5.07
CA ALA A 39 3.53 0.24 -5.91
C ALA A 39 3.23 1.51 -5.08
N GLY A 40 2.67 1.37 -3.88
CA GLY A 40 2.49 2.45 -2.91
C GLY A 40 3.78 3.19 -2.58
N GLU A 41 4.91 2.47 -2.42
CA GLU A 41 6.23 3.11 -2.26
C GLU A 41 6.53 4.05 -3.43
N THR A 42 6.34 3.57 -4.66
CA THR A 42 6.64 4.36 -5.86
C THR A 42 5.76 5.60 -5.98
N PHE A 43 4.49 5.50 -5.59
CA PHE A 43 3.56 6.64 -5.49
C PHE A 43 4.06 7.68 -4.49
N TYR A 44 4.37 7.28 -3.26
CA TYR A 44 4.82 8.18 -2.21
C TYR A 44 6.16 8.86 -2.54
N LEU A 45 7.08 8.14 -3.18
CA LEU A 45 8.35 8.72 -3.65
C LEU A 45 8.14 9.72 -4.79
N ALA A 46 7.19 9.47 -5.70
CA ALA A 46 6.80 10.44 -6.73
C ALA A 46 6.16 11.69 -6.10
N ALA A 47 5.31 11.52 -5.09
CA ALA A 47 4.70 12.63 -4.35
C ALA A 47 5.76 13.46 -3.61
N ALA A 48 6.74 12.81 -2.97
CA ALA A 48 7.87 13.47 -2.32
C ALA A 48 8.72 14.26 -3.32
N ALA A 49 8.94 13.73 -4.54
CA ALA A 49 9.67 14.44 -5.58
C ALA A 49 8.94 15.68 -6.11
N ALA A 50 7.60 15.70 -6.02
CA ALA A 50 6.74 16.73 -6.59
C ALA A 50 6.49 17.95 -5.70
N VAL A 51 6.83 17.87 -4.41
CA VAL A 51 6.71 19.01 -3.47
C VAL A 51 8.07 19.71 -3.33
N ASP A 52 8.10 20.96 -2.86
CA ASP A 52 9.36 21.68 -2.62
C ASP A 52 9.78 21.72 -1.15
N HIS A 53 8.82 21.62 -0.21
CA HIS A 53 9.07 21.76 1.22
C HIS A 53 9.86 20.55 1.78
N PRO A 54 11.08 20.74 2.32
CA PRO A 54 11.95 19.62 2.73
C PRO A 54 11.31 18.65 3.72
N GLU A 55 10.62 19.16 4.74
CA GLU A 55 9.95 18.31 5.74
C GLU A 55 8.78 17.53 5.14
N ALA A 56 8.07 18.10 4.16
CA ALA A 56 7.00 17.38 3.46
C ALA A 56 7.59 16.23 2.62
N LYS A 57 8.75 16.43 1.99
CA LYS A 57 9.49 15.37 1.30
C LYS A 57 9.85 14.23 2.24
N ASP A 58 10.38 14.56 3.41
CA ASP A 58 10.81 13.56 4.39
C ASP A 58 9.62 12.74 4.91
N LEU A 59 8.49 13.39 5.19
CA LEU A 59 7.25 12.71 5.62
C LEU A 59 6.71 11.76 4.54
N LEU A 60 6.60 12.21 3.28
CA LEU A 60 6.13 11.38 2.17
C LEU A 60 7.10 10.24 1.86
N THR A 61 8.40 10.51 1.87
CA THR A 61 9.45 9.47 1.71
C THR A 61 9.33 8.42 2.80
N ARG A 62 9.01 8.84 4.04
CA ARG A 62 8.83 7.92 5.15
C ARG A 62 7.63 6.99 4.95
N ASN A 63 6.49 7.50 4.47
CA ASN A 63 5.35 6.66 4.11
C ASN A 63 5.77 5.63 3.05
N GLY A 64 6.42 6.05 1.97
CA GLY A 64 6.86 5.12 0.93
C GLY A 64 7.77 3.98 1.43
N GLN A 65 8.69 4.27 2.35
CA GLN A 65 9.52 3.23 2.98
C GLN A 65 8.70 2.25 3.83
N GLU A 66 7.64 2.72 4.48
CA GLU A 66 6.73 1.90 5.29
C GLU A 66 5.83 1.04 4.41
N GLU A 67 5.39 1.53 3.23
CA GLU A 67 4.69 0.71 2.21
C GLU A 67 5.53 -0.48 1.73
N ARG A 68 6.83 -0.26 1.47
CA ARG A 68 7.73 -1.38 1.17
C ARG A 68 7.83 -2.34 2.36
N GLY A 69 7.73 -1.82 3.57
CA GLY A 69 7.58 -2.60 4.80
C GLY A 69 6.31 -3.47 4.80
N HIS A 70 5.17 -2.93 4.38
CA HIS A 70 3.90 -3.66 4.23
C HIS A 70 4.04 -4.84 3.28
N ALA A 71 4.59 -4.58 2.08
CA ALA A 71 4.84 -5.60 1.07
C ALA A 71 5.70 -6.75 1.63
N HIS A 72 6.79 -6.44 2.33
CA HIS A 72 7.65 -7.46 2.95
C HIS A 72 6.97 -8.21 4.10
N ARG A 73 6.07 -7.58 4.85
CA ARG A 73 5.29 -8.26 5.88
C ARG A 73 4.28 -9.23 5.26
N LEU A 74 3.68 -8.88 4.13
CA LEU A 74 2.81 -9.79 3.38
C LEU A 74 3.58 -11.01 2.84
N LEU A 75 4.84 -10.86 2.44
CA LEU A 75 5.70 -12.01 2.11
C LEU A 75 5.91 -12.94 3.31
N LYS A 76 6.09 -12.39 4.51
CA LYS A 76 6.18 -13.19 5.75
C LYS A 76 4.86 -13.89 6.05
N ALA A 77 3.73 -13.23 5.82
CA ALA A 77 2.41 -13.85 5.96
C ALA A 77 2.23 -15.03 4.98
N LEU A 78 2.59 -14.85 3.71
CA LEU A 78 2.59 -15.91 2.71
C LEU A 78 3.46 -17.10 3.14
N ALA A 79 4.67 -16.85 3.64
CA ALA A 79 5.55 -17.90 4.15
C ALA A 79 4.94 -18.67 5.34
N LEU A 80 4.23 -17.99 6.24
CA LEU A 80 3.49 -18.61 7.35
C LEU A 80 2.31 -19.47 6.88
N LEU A 81 1.80 -19.22 5.68
CA LEU A 81 0.76 -20.01 5.01
C LEU A 81 1.34 -21.13 4.12
N GLY A 82 2.67 -21.28 4.07
CA GLY A 82 3.35 -22.30 3.30
C GLY A 82 3.70 -21.90 1.87
N GLU A 83 3.58 -20.62 1.53
CA GLU A 83 3.88 -20.08 0.20
C GLU A 83 5.26 -19.43 0.16
N ASP A 84 6.11 -19.87 -0.76
CA ASP A 84 7.39 -19.23 -1.06
C ASP A 84 7.20 -18.27 -2.24
N TYR A 85 6.91 -17.00 -1.92
CA TYR A 85 6.69 -15.95 -2.89
C TYR A 85 7.70 -14.82 -2.70
N THR A 86 8.23 -14.33 -3.82
CA THR A 86 9.15 -13.20 -3.85
C THR A 86 8.54 -12.08 -4.68
N LEU A 87 8.65 -10.85 -4.19
CA LEU A 87 8.29 -9.68 -4.98
C LEU A 87 9.19 -9.57 -6.22
N PRO A 88 8.63 -9.24 -7.39
CA PRO A 88 9.44 -8.82 -8.53
C PRO A 88 10.14 -7.49 -8.23
N ALA A 89 11.13 -7.16 -9.07
CA ALA A 89 11.63 -5.79 -9.13
C ALA A 89 10.51 -4.83 -9.59
N ASP A 90 10.59 -3.56 -9.23
CA ASP A 90 9.55 -2.58 -9.56
C ASP A 90 9.32 -2.44 -11.07
N ALA A 91 10.37 -2.57 -11.88
CA ALA A 91 10.27 -2.57 -13.35
C ALA A 91 9.46 -3.75 -13.91
N ASP A 92 9.26 -4.80 -13.11
CA ASP A 92 8.48 -5.99 -13.44
C ASP A 92 7.17 -6.08 -12.64
N ASN A 93 6.88 -5.11 -11.75
CA ASN A 93 5.63 -5.02 -11.01
C ASN A 93 4.57 -4.35 -11.90
N PRO A 94 3.47 -5.03 -12.26
CA PRO A 94 2.48 -4.50 -13.19
C PRO A 94 1.73 -3.27 -12.66
N TYR A 95 1.66 -3.08 -11.34
CA TYR A 95 1.00 -1.93 -10.72
C TYR A 95 1.93 -0.71 -10.57
N VAL A 96 3.22 -0.85 -10.86
CA VAL A 96 4.14 0.28 -10.88
C VAL A 96 4.06 0.94 -12.25
N GLN A 97 3.54 2.16 -12.28
CA GLN A 97 3.48 3.00 -13.47
C GLN A 97 4.32 4.27 -13.27
N PRO A 98 5.01 4.77 -14.32
CA PRO A 98 5.68 6.06 -14.25
C PRO A 98 4.67 7.17 -13.91
N MET A 99 4.99 7.96 -12.89
CA MET A 99 4.09 9.01 -12.39
C MET A 99 4.87 10.32 -12.18
N ASP A 100 4.42 11.38 -12.84
CA ASP A 100 4.88 12.75 -12.57
C ASP A 100 3.74 13.49 -11.86
N LEU A 101 3.96 13.79 -10.59
CA LEU A 101 2.99 14.48 -9.73
C LEU A 101 3.27 15.98 -9.59
N THR A 102 4.22 16.52 -10.38
CA THR A 102 4.58 17.94 -10.33
C THR A 102 3.36 18.82 -10.63
N GLY A 103 3.03 19.72 -9.70
CA GLY A 103 1.86 20.59 -9.81
C GLY A 103 0.51 19.89 -9.57
N ILE A 104 0.52 18.60 -9.23
CA ILE A 104 -0.67 17.80 -8.91
C ILE A 104 -0.88 17.69 -7.40
N ILE A 105 0.20 17.57 -6.61
CA ILE A 105 0.11 17.51 -5.14
C ILE A 105 -0.47 18.82 -4.59
N ASN A 106 -1.71 18.77 -4.13
CA ASN A 106 -2.46 19.89 -3.55
C ASN A 106 -3.32 19.40 -2.37
N ALA A 107 -3.97 20.34 -1.67
CA ALA A 107 -4.76 20.03 -0.47
C ALA A 107 -5.92 19.04 -0.73
N ASP A 108 -6.58 19.12 -1.90
CA ASP A 108 -7.69 18.22 -2.25
C ASP A 108 -7.18 16.79 -2.43
N LEU A 109 -6.09 16.61 -3.19
CA LEU A 109 -5.48 15.30 -3.38
C LEU A 109 -4.94 14.73 -2.07
N LEU A 110 -4.28 15.54 -1.24
CA LEU A 110 -3.79 15.09 0.07
C LEU A 110 -4.92 14.67 1.00
N SER A 111 -6.08 15.34 0.93
CA SER A 111 -7.27 14.94 1.69
C SER A 111 -7.81 13.59 1.22
N ILE A 112 -7.79 13.33 -0.10
CA ILE A 112 -8.16 12.03 -0.66
C ILE A 112 -7.19 10.94 -0.18
N ILE A 113 -5.87 11.19 -0.25
CA ILE A 113 -4.85 10.25 0.22
C ILE A 113 -5.10 9.94 1.71
N GLN A 114 -5.27 10.96 2.56
CA GLN A 114 -5.55 10.75 3.98
C GLN A 114 -6.77 9.85 4.22
N GLN A 115 -7.85 10.03 3.46
CA GLN A 115 -9.02 9.16 3.57
C GLN A 115 -8.71 7.74 3.11
N SER A 116 -7.97 7.58 2.00
CA SER A 116 -7.55 6.26 1.51
C SER A 116 -6.69 5.50 2.52
N GLU A 117 -5.81 6.19 3.25
CA GLU A 117 -5.02 5.61 4.34
C GLU A 117 -5.91 5.10 5.49
N ALA A 118 -6.91 5.90 5.89
CA ALA A 118 -7.86 5.48 6.93
C ALA A 118 -8.72 4.28 6.48
N ASP A 119 -9.16 4.27 5.22
CA ASP A 119 -9.90 3.16 4.63
C ASP A 119 -9.02 1.90 4.53
N GLY A 120 -7.73 2.07 4.24
CA GLY A 120 -6.71 1.02 4.22
C GLY A 120 -6.58 0.32 5.57
N ASP A 121 -6.46 1.08 6.68
CA ASP A 121 -6.44 0.50 8.03
C ASP A 121 -7.69 -0.34 8.28
N LEU A 122 -8.88 0.25 8.08
CA LEU A 122 -10.15 -0.44 8.30
C LEU A 122 -10.21 -1.75 7.52
N GLN A 123 -9.76 -1.74 6.27
CA GLN A 123 -9.74 -2.91 5.42
C GLN A 123 -8.76 -3.99 5.92
N TYR A 124 -7.57 -3.59 6.36
CA TYR A 124 -6.61 -4.49 7.02
C TYR A 124 -7.17 -5.13 8.28
N GLN A 125 -7.92 -4.37 9.10
CA GLN A 125 -8.57 -4.91 10.29
C GLN A 125 -9.64 -5.95 9.93
N VAL A 126 -10.47 -5.70 8.90
CA VAL A 126 -11.48 -6.67 8.41
C VAL A 126 -10.81 -7.98 8.02
N TRP A 127 -9.74 -7.93 7.21
CA TRP A 127 -9.02 -9.14 6.80
C TRP A 127 -8.35 -9.85 7.96
N ALA A 128 -7.81 -9.09 8.93
CA ALA A 128 -7.19 -9.66 10.12
C ALA A 128 -8.18 -10.37 11.05
N ASP A 129 -9.40 -9.87 11.16
CA ASP A 129 -10.46 -10.47 11.99
C ASP A 129 -10.98 -11.78 11.37
N ALA A 130 -10.96 -11.89 10.04
CA ALA A 130 -11.32 -13.11 9.33
C ALA A 130 -10.17 -14.14 9.22
N GLU A 131 -8.94 -13.77 9.59
CA GLU A 131 -7.79 -14.67 9.50
C GLU A 131 -7.68 -15.61 10.71
N SER A 132 -7.64 -16.90 10.41
CA SER A 132 -7.51 -18.02 11.35
C SER A 132 -6.09 -18.21 11.87
N ASN A 133 -5.07 -17.86 11.10
CA ASN A 133 -3.68 -17.92 11.53
C ASN A 133 -3.34 -16.64 12.31
N GLU A 134 -3.28 -16.74 13.63
CA GLU A 134 -3.05 -15.59 14.52
C GLU A 134 -1.77 -14.79 14.19
N ALA A 135 -0.72 -15.46 13.70
CA ALA A 135 0.52 -14.79 13.32
C ALA A 135 0.35 -13.94 12.04
N VAL A 136 -0.45 -14.43 11.09
CA VAL A 136 -0.82 -13.68 9.89
C VAL A 136 -1.77 -12.54 10.24
N ALA A 137 -2.79 -12.79 11.07
CA ALA A 137 -3.70 -11.75 11.54
C ALA A 137 -2.95 -10.61 12.22
N LYS A 138 -1.94 -10.92 13.05
CA LYS A 138 -1.09 -9.90 13.69
C LYS A 138 -0.30 -9.06 12.67
N ILE A 139 0.18 -9.68 11.59
CA ILE A 139 0.86 -8.96 10.51
C ILE A 139 -0.11 -7.99 9.83
N LEU A 140 -1.30 -8.45 9.46
CA LEU A 140 -2.32 -7.60 8.81
C LEU A 140 -2.71 -6.41 9.69
N ARG A 141 -2.93 -6.63 11.00
CA ARG A 141 -3.19 -5.52 11.94
C ARG A 141 -2.03 -4.54 12.03
N GLN A 142 -0.79 -5.04 11.91
CA GLN A 142 0.37 -4.16 11.94
C GLN A 142 0.42 -3.24 10.72
N ASN A 143 0.14 -3.76 9.52
CA ASN A 143 0.05 -2.93 8.31
C ASN A 143 -1.07 -1.89 8.48
N GLY A 144 -2.27 -2.29 8.89
CA GLY A 144 -3.37 -1.33 9.10
C GLY A 144 -3.03 -0.18 10.05
N VAL A 145 -2.39 -0.48 11.19
CA VAL A 145 -1.94 0.57 12.14
C VAL A 145 -0.83 1.47 11.56
N GLU A 146 -0.09 1.00 10.56
CA GLU A 146 0.85 1.83 9.79
C GLU A 146 0.12 2.75 8.80
N GLU A 147 -0.95 2.30 8.14
CA GLU A 147 -1.79 3.15 7.28
C GLU A 147 -2.39 4.34 8.04
N THR A 148 -2.91 4.13 9.26
CA THR A 148 -3.38 5.27 10.08
C THR A 148 -2.26 6.31 10.29
N ARG A 149 -1.03 5.86 10.53
CA ARG A 149 0.13 6.75 10.68
C ARG A 149 0.53 7.42 9.36
N HIS A 150 0.33 6.76 8.23
CA HIS A 150 0.52 7.36 6.91
C HIS A 150 -0.42 8.55 6.74
N GLY A 151 -1.71 8.38 7.04
CA GLY A 151 -2.70 9.46 7.01
C GLY A 151 -2.36 10.62 7.95
N GLU A 152 -1.86 10.33 9.16
CA GLU A 152 -1.37 11.36 10.09
C GLU A 152 -0.18 12.16 9.54
N ARG A 153 0.74 11.52 8.82
CA ARG A 153 1.85 12.21 8.13
C ARG A 153 1.38 13.01 6.94
N VAL A 154 0.40 12.51 6.18
CA VAL A 154 -0.23 13.26 5.08
C VAL A 154 -0.91 14.52 5.62
N ASN A 155 -1.59 14.45 6.76
CA ASN A 155 -2.16 15.63 7.42
C ASN A 155 -1.08 16.65 7.86
N GLN A 156 0.10 16.17 8.29
CA GLN A 156 1.24 17.06 8.55
C GLN A 156 1.75 17.73 7.27
N VAL A 157 1.80 16.99 6.15
CA VAL A 157 2.16 17.55 4.83
C VAL A 157 1.18 18.65 4.41
N VAL A 158 -0.13 18.46 4.61
CA VAL A 158 -1.15 19.49 4.34
C VAL A 158 -0.87 20.78 5.10
N ALA A 159 -0.39 20.70 6.34
CA ALA A 159 -0.07 21.89 7.13
C ALA A 159 1.22 22.63 6.68
N LEU A 160 2.04 21.99 5.84
CA LEU A 160 3.34 22.51 5.37
C LEU A 160 3.29 23.12 3.96
N LEU A 161 2.23 22.86 3.18
CA LEU A 161 2.05 23.33 1.80
C LEU A 161 1.01 24.45 1.73
#